data_AF-A0A9K3LH64-F1
#
_entry.id   AF-A0A9K3LH64-F1
#
_cell.length_a   1.000
_cell.length_b   1.000
_cell.length_c   1.000
_cell.angle_alpha   90.00
_cell.angle_beta   90.00
_cell.angle_gamma   90.00
#
_symmetry.space_group_name_H-M   'P 1'
#
loop_
_entity.id
_entity.type
_entity.pdbx_description
1 polymer ?
#
loop_
_entity_poly.entity_id
_entity_poly.type
_entity_poly.pdbx_seq_one_letter_code
_entity_poly.pdbx_strand_id
1 'polypeptide(L)'
;MTFAVGRLPQKNPQANSVCERMHQAIGNTLRVLTTLEPPTGADSARQLVDTAIADAVYAARCTYNSVLKTTPGGLAFGRDMILNIPPITDLQQLQKRDNNSSISVSSWLTQSDSHMITPSKTKY
;
A
#
# COMPACT_ATOMS: atom_id res chain seq x y z
N MET A 1 23.37 -19.20 17.66
CA MET A 1 22.80 -17.85 17.77
C MET A 1 22.12 -17.56 16.45
N THR A 2 20.87 -18.01 16.31
CA THR A 2 20.08 -17.92 15.08
C THR A 2 19.34 -16.59 15.10
N PHE A 3 19.62 -15.72 14.13
CA PHE A 3 18.89 -14.48 13.94
C PHE A 3 17.43 -14.81 13.64
N ALA A 4 16.56 -14.66 14.64
CA ALA A 4 15.12 -14.70 14.46
C ALA A 4 14.70 -13.39 13.80
N VAL A 5 14.39 -13.42 12.51
CA VAL A 5 13.62 -12.38 11.84
C VAL A 5 12.32 -12.23 12.63
N GLY A 6 12.19 -11.11 13.33
CA GLY A 6 11.06 -10.79 14.19
C GLY A 6 9.75 -10.97 13.41
N ARG A 7 8.91 -11.88 13.91
CA ARG A 7 7.52 -12.13 13.54
C ARG A 7 6.83 -10.85 13.06
N LEU A 8 6.49 -10.78 11.76
CA LEU A 8 5.52 -9.83 11.22
C LEU A 8 4.31 -9.76 12.16
N PRO A 9 3.70 -8.60 12.43
CA PRO A 9 2.55 -8.50 13.32
C PRO A 9 1.49 -9.51 12.87
N GLN A 10 1.31 -10.57 13.67
CA GLN A 10 0.75 -11.84 13.22
C GLN A 10 -0.76 -11.79 12.88
N LYS A 11 -1.37 -10.59 12.93
CA LYS A 11 -2.80 -10.35 12.77
C LYS A 11 -3.17 -9.05 12.03
N ASN A 12 -2.29 -8.44 11.22
CA ASN A 12 -2.70 -7.34 10.34
C ASN A 12 -2.58 -7.75 8.85
N PRO A 13 -3.67 -8.24 8.22
CA PRO A 13 -3.63 -8.67 6.83
C PRO A 13 -3.25 -7.53 5.87
N GLN A 14 -3.65 -6.30 6.18
CA GLN A 14 -3.34 -5.14 5.34
C GLN A 14 -1.85 -4.79 5.41
N ALA A 15 -1.26 -4.72 6.61
CA ALA A 15 0.18 -4.46 6.75
C ALA A 15 1.03 -5.58 6.14
N ASN A 16 0.63 -6.83 6.34
CA ASN A 16 1.34 -7.99 5.79
C ASN A 16 1.28 -8.02 4.25
N SER A 17 0.17 -7.59 3.65
CA SER A 17 0.06 -7.48 2.19
C SER A 17 1.06 -6.50 1.57
N VAL A 18 1.44 -5.45 2.30
CA VAL A 18 2.46 -4.49 1.88
C VAL A 18 3.85 -5.12 1.96
N CYS A 19 4.15 -5.82 3.05
CA CYS A 19 5.41 -6.54 3.21
C CYS A 19 5.59 -7.63 2.14
N GLU A 20 4.54 -8.41 1.86
CA GLU A 20 4.56 -9.46 0.85
C GLU A 20 4.81 -8.89 -0.54
N ARG A 21 4.13 -7.79 -0.90
CA ARG A 21 4.36 -7.11 -2.18
C ARG A 21 5.80 -6.60 -2.31
N MET A 22 6.40 -6.11 -1.22
CA MET A 22 7.79 -5.68 -1.21
C MET A 22 8.74 -6.86 -1.43
N HIS A 23 8.52 -7.99 -0.76
CA HIS A 23 9.31 -9.21 -0.99
C HIS A 23 9.17 -9.72 -2.44
N GLN A 24 7.96 -9.67 -3.00
CA GLN A 24 7.71 -10.06 -4.38
C GLN A 24 8.46 -9.15 -5.36
N ALA A 25 8.50 -7.84 -5.13
CA ALA A 25 9.26 -6.90 -5.95
C ALA A 25 10.77 -7.21 -5.91
N ILE A 26 11.33 -7.46 -4.73
CA ILE A 26 12.75 -7.84 -4.58
C ILE A 26 13.04 -9.14 -5.33
N GLY A 27 12.20 -10.17 -5.17
CA GLY A 27 12.35 -11.45 -5.85
C GLY A 27 12.28 -11.34 -7.38
N ASN A 28 11.36 -10.50 -7.89
CA ASN A 28 11.26 -10.23 -9.32
C ASN A 28 12.51 -9.52 -9.86
N THR A 29 13.01 -8.50 -9.17
CA THR A 29 14.23 -7.81 -9.58
C THR A 29 15.44 -8.74 -9.54
N LEU A 30 15.60 -9.54 -8.47
CA LEU A 30 16.67 -10.53 -8.38
C LEU A 30 16.62 -11.54 -9.53
N ARG A 31 15.43 -12.00 -9.92
CA ARG A 31 15.26 -12.91 -11.06
C ARG A 31 15.72 -12.27 -12.36
N VAL A 32 15.40 -11.01 -12.59
CA VAL A 32 15.83 -10.25 -13.79
C VAL A 32 17.35 -10.07 -13.76
N LEU A 33 17.90 -9.55 -12.67
CA LEU A 33 19.32 -9.26 -12.52
C LEU A 33 20.18 -10.52 -12.66
N THR A 34 19.79 -11.63 -12.03
CA THR A 34 20.51 -12.91 -12.13
C THR A 34 20.45 -13.51 -13.54
N THR A 35 19.38 -13.23 -14.30
CA THR A 35 19.26 -13.69 -15.69
C THR A 35 20.14 -12.87 -16.64
N LEU A 36 20.26 -11.56 -16.38
CA LEU A 36 21.06 -10.64 -17.19
C LEU A 36 22.56 -10.77 -16.90
N GLU A 37 22.93 -10.85 -15.62
CA GLU A 37 24.31 -10.90 -15.16
C GLU A 37 24.46 -11.96 -14.06
N PRO A 38 24.83 -13.21 -14.43
CA PRO A 38 25.05 -14.26 -13.46
C PRO A 38 26.22 -13.89 -12.52
N PRO A 39 26.03 -13.95 -11.19
CA PRO A 39 27.10 -13.61 -10.25
C PRO A 39 28.26 -14.59 -10.38
N THR A 40 29.46 -14.06 -10.63
CA THR A 40 30.70 -14.83 -10.76
C THR A 40 31.41 -15.05 -9.43
N GLY A 41 30.97 -14.38 -8.36
CA GLY A 41 31.55 -14.47 -7.02
C GLY A 41 30.66 -13.88 -5.92
N ALA A 42 31.06 -14.08 -4.65
CA ALA A 42 30.28 -13.68 -3.49
C ALA A 42 30.07 -12.16 -3.38
N ASP A 43 31.03 -11.35 -3.84
CA ASP A 43 30.93 -9.89 -3.78
C ASP A 43 29.99 -9.34 -4.86
N SER A 44 30.02 -9.91 -6.06
CA SER A 44 29.06 -9.62 -7.12
C SER A 44 27.63 -10.00 -6.71
N ALA A 45 27.46 -11.15 -6.05
CA ALA A 45 26.16 -11.55 -5.50
C ALA A 45 25.61 -10.56 -4.45
N ARG A 46 26.47 -10.02 -3.58
CA ARG A 46 26.05 -8.99 -2.61
C ARG A 46 25.61 -7.70 -3.31
N GLN A 47 26.36 -7.24 -4.31
CA GLN A 47 26.00 -6.07 -5.09
C GLN A 47 24.68 -6.22 -5.85
N LEU A 48 24.40 -7.42 -6.39
CA LEU A 48 23.11 -7.71 -7.03
C LEU A 48 21.95 -7.64 -6.04
N VAL A 49 22.14 -8.13 -4.82
CA VAL A 49 21.13 -8.06 -3.76
C VAL A 49 20.87 -6.61 -3.34
N ASP A 50 21.93 -5.83 -3.12
CA ASP A 50 21.80 -4.40 -2.76
C ASP A 50 21.10 -3.62 -3.87
N THR A 51 21.45 -3.88 -5.13
CA THR A 51 20.79 -3.30 -6.31
C THR A 51 19.31 -3.70 -6.36
N ALA A 52 18.99 -4.98 -6.17
CA ALA A 52 17.61 -5.45 -6.19
C ALA A 52 16.75 -4.82 -5.10
N ILE A 53 17.31 -4.62 -3.90
CA ILE A 53 16.63 -3.94 -2.80
C ILE A 53 16.44 -2.46 -3.14
N ALA A 54 17.49 -1.78 -3.62
CA ALA A 54 17.40 -0.37 -4.00
C ALA A 54 16.32 -0.14 -5.07
N ASP A 55 16.29 -0.96 -6.11
CA ASP A 55 15.30 -0.90 -7.18
C ASP A 55 13.89 -1.19 -6.68
N ALA A 56 13.71 -2.21 -5.84
CA ALA A 56 12.40 -2.53 -5.29
C ALA A 56 11.85 -1.38 -4.43
N VAL A 57 12.69 -0.77 -3.60
CA VAL A 57 12.29 0.37 -2.75
C VAL A 57 12.07 1.64 -3.60
N TYR A 58 12.82 1.83 -4.68
CA TYR A 58 12.59 2.91 -5.64
C TYR A 58 11.24 2.72 -6.36
N ALA A 59 11.01 1.55 -6.94
CA ALA A 59 9.77 1.20 -7.61
C ALA A 59 8.56 1.34 -6.68
N ALA A 60 8.65 0.86 -5.43
CA ALA A 60 7.57 0.97 -4.46
C ALA A 60 7.14 2.42 -4.19
N ARG A 61 8.08 3.37 -4.25
CA ARG A 61 7.84 4.79 -4.01
C ARG A 61 7.40 5.55 -5.26
N CYS A 62 7.91 5.20 -6.44
CA CYS A 62 7.59 5.85 -7.72
C CYS A 62 6.36 5.29 -8.44
N THR A 63 5.92 4.07 -8.11
CA THR A 63 4.82 3.44 -8.86
C THR A 63 3.48 4.06 -8.48
N TYR A 64 2.67 4.33 -9.50
CA TYR A 64 1.32 4.85 -9.33
C TYR A 64 0.45 3.90 -8.50
N ASN A 65 -0.14 4.42 -7.42
CA ASN A 65 -1.09 3.68 -6.61
C ASN A 65 -2.52 4.07 -7.02
N SER A 66 -3.30 3.10 -7.52
CA SER A 66 -4.66 3.33 -8.00
C SER A 66 -5.65 3.77 -6.92
N VAL A 67 -5.41 3.40 -5.65
CA VAL A 67 -6.20 3.80 -4.49
C VAL A 67 -5.87 5.23 -4.08
N LEU A 68 -4.59 5.60 -4.08
CA LEU A 68 -4.15 6.95 -3.75
C LEU A 68 -4.28 7.92 -4.94
N LYS A 69 -4.48 7.41 -6.15
CA LYS A 69 -4.45 8.15 -7.43
C LYS A 69 -3.16 8.96 -7.62
N THR A 70 -2.09 8.55 -6.95
CA THR A 70 -0.79 9.21 -6.94
C THR A 70 0.30 8.22 -6.57
N THR A 71 1.56 8.62 -6.67
CA THR A 71 2.71 7.81 -6.24
C THR A 71 2.90 7.96 -4.72
N PRO A 72 3.26 6.89 -3.99
CA PRO A 72 3.49 6.99 -2.53
C PRO A 72 4.56 8.03 -2.17
N GLY A 73 5.62 8.15 -2.96
CA GLY A 73 6.65 9.18 -2.80
C GLY A 73 6.10 10.59 -3.07
N GLY A 74 5.26 10.74 -4.11
CA GLY A 74 4.58 11.99 -4.43
C GLY A 74 3.65 12.46 -3.32
N LEU A 75 2.91 11.54 -2.71
CA LEU A 75 2.05 11.83 -1.57
C LEU A 75 2.85 12.25 -0.32
N ALA A 76 3.96 11.58 -0.05
CA ALA A 76 4.77 11.83 1.15
C ALA A 76 5.58 13.14 1.06
N PHE A 77 6.13 13.46 -0.11
CA PHE A 77 7.05 14.59 -0.29
C PHE A 77 6.46 15.77 -1.08
N GLY A 78 5.22 15.65 -1.58
CA GLY A 78 4.56 16.72 -2.32
C GLY A 78 5.22 17.06 -3.67
N ARG A 79 6.04 16.15 -4.22
CA ARG A 79 6.72 16.28 -5.52
C ARG A 79 6.86 14.93 -6.19
N ASP A 80 6.81 14.87 -7.51
CA ASP A 80 7.05 13.61 -8.21
C ASP A 80 8.48 13.08 -7.95
N MET A 81 8.61 11.76 -7.83
CA MET A 81 9.86 11.12 -7.38
C MET A 81 10.79 10.74 -8.54
N ILE A 82 10.29 10.74 -9.79
CA ILE A 82 11.08 10.50 -11.00
C ILE A 82 11.43 11.84 -11.66
N LEU A 83 10.43 12.70 -11.83
CA LEU A 83 10.53 13.98 -12.52
C LEU A 83 10.35 15.11 -11.52
N ASN A 84 11.10 16.19 -11.67
CA ASN A 84 10.96 17.37 -10.81
C ASN A 84 9.74 18.23 -11.22
N ILE A 85 8.54 17.65 -11.13
CA ILE A 85 7.26 18.25 -11.53
C ILE A 85 6.33 18.21 -10.30
N PRO A 86 5.52 19.26 -10.05
CA PRO A 86 4.50 19.21 -9.02
C PRO A 86 3.52 18.04 -9.26
N PRO A 87 3.12 17.30 -8.21
CA PRO A 87 2.26 16.15 -8.37
C PRO A 87 0.86 16.63 -8.76
N ILE A 88 0.28 16.03 -9.81
CA ILE A 88 -1.10 16.28 -10.23
C ILE A 88 -2.04 15.49 -9.30
N THR A 89 -2.09 15.87 -8.02
CA THR A 89 -2.90 15.19 -7.03
C THR A 89 -3.54 16.20 -6.09
N ASP A 90 -4.85 16.34 -6.18
CA ASP A 90 -5.63 17.14 -5.24
C ASP A 90 -5.81 16.35 -3.93
N LEU A 91 -4.99 16.69 -2.93
CA LEU A 91 -5.04 16.07 -1.60
C LEU A 91 -6.39 16.28 -0.92
N GLN A 92 -7.07 17.40 -1.18
CA GLN A 92 -8.40 17.65 -0.60
C GLN A 92 -9.45 16.71 -1.20
N GLN A 93 -9.35 16.39 -2.50
CA GLN A 93 -10.21 15.39 -3.12
C GLN A 93 -9.95 13.98 -2.58
N LEU A 94 -8.69 13.63 -2.28
CA LEU A 94 -8.37 12.36 -1.63
C LEU A 94 -8.97 12.27 -0.23
N GLN A 95 -8.76 13.28 0.61
CA GLN A 95 -9.32 13.35 1.97
C GLN A 95 -10.85 13.30 1.96
N LYS A 96 -11.50 14.04 1.06
CA LYS A 96 -12.96 14.03 0.92
C LYS A 96 -13.48 12.63 0.56
N ARG A 97 -12.76 11.88 -0.27
CA ARG A 97 -13.14 10.51 -0.64
C ARG A 97 -12.98 9.53 0.53
N ASP A 98 -11.90 9.62 1.28
CA ASP A 98 -11.67 8.78 2.45
C ASP A 98 -12.76 9.05 3.51
N ASN A 99 -13.10 10.32 3.74
CA ASN A 99 -14.21 10.72 4.61
C ASN A 99 -15.57 10.25 4.07
N ASN A 100 -15.85 10.38 2.78
CA ASN A 100 -17.14 9.95 2.22
C ASN A 100 -17.32 8.42 2.25
N SER A 101 -16.24 7.66 2.09
CA SER A 101 -16.26 6.20 2.20
C SER A 101 -16.59 5.72 3.62
N SER A 102 -16.15 6.45 4.64
CA SER A 102 -16.46 6.16 6.05
C SER A 102 -17.87 6.64 6.45
N ILE A 103 -18.35 7.75 5.89
CA ILE A 103 -19.71 8.27 6.15
C ILE A 103 -20.80 7.37 5.54
N SER A 104 -20.52 6.69 4.42
CA SER A 104 -21.47 5.75 3.79
C SER A 104 -21.90 4.65 4.77
N VAL A 105 -20.95 3.98 5.43
CA VAL A 105 -21.23 2.82 6.30
C VAL A 105 -22.07 3.20 7.53
N SER A 106 -21.80 4.36 8.14
CA SER A 106 -22.58 4.88 9.28
C SER A 106 -23.98 5.37 8.90
N SER A 107 -24.17 5.83 7.66
CA SER A 107 -25.48 6.25 7.14
C SER A 107 -26.44 5.06 7.00
N TRP A 108 -25.95 3.90 6.54
CA TRP A 108 -26.74 2.67 6.44
C TRP A 108 -27.20 2.12 7.80
N LEU A 109 -26.36 2.23 8.84
CA LEU A 109 -26.72 1.82 10.21
C LEU A 109 -27.78 2.74 10.81
N THR A 110 -27.68 4.04 10.58
CA THR A 110 -28.66 5.03 11.06
C THR A 110 -30.02 4.90 10.35
N GLN A 111 -30.03 4.52 9.07
CA GLN A 111 -31.25 4.30 8.31
C GLN A 111 -31.97 3.00 8.71
N SER A 112 -31.23 1.98 9.15
CA SER A 112 -31.78 0.66 9.53
C SER A 112 -32.53 0.68 10.87
N ASP A 113 -32.09 1.49 11.83
CA ASP A 113 -32.75 1.64 13.13
C ASP A 113 -34.05 2.47 13.08
N SER A 114 -34.28 3.21 11.98
CA SER A 114 -35.50 4.02 11.80
C SER A 114 -36.73 3.23 11.34
N HIS A 115 -36.58 1.96 10.96
CA HIS A 115 -37.67 1.12 10.43
C HIS A 115 -38.25 0.09 11.41
N MET A 116 -37.82 0.06 12.68
CA MET A 116 -38.24 -1.00 13.62
C MET A 116 -39.05 -0.58 14.85
N ILE A 117 -39.56 0.64 14.98
CA ILE A 117 -40.57 0.94 16.02
C ILE A 117 -41.62 1.95 15.53
N THR A 118 -42.76 1.43 15.08
CA THR A 118 -44.05 2.03 15.45
C THR A 118 -44.93 0.92 16.02
N PRO A 119 -45.28 0.92 17.33
CA PRO A 119 -46.32 0.02 17.78
C PRO A 119 -47.65 0.54 17.23
N SER A 120 -48.28 -0.24 16.37
CA SER A 120 -49.64 0.02 15.91
C SER A 120 -50.56 -0.02 17.13
N LYS A 121 -51.30 1.08 17.37
CA LYS A 121 -52.41 1.08 18.32
C LYS A 121 -53.55 0.26 17.72
N THR A 122 -53.66 -1.01 18.07
CA THR A 122 -54.90 -1.78 17.92
C THR A 122 -55.79 -1.51 19.12
N LYS A 123 -56.96 -0.91 18.85
CA LYS A 123 -58.07 -0.76 19.80
C LYS A 123 -58.61 -2.16 20.14
N TYR A 124 -58.63 -2.50 21.42
CA TYR A 124 -59.75 -3.13 22.15
C TYR A 124 -59.57 -2.80 23.63
#